data_AF-A0A1V6NB58-F1
#
_entry.id   AF-A0A1V6NB58-F1
#
_cell.length_a   1.000
_cell.length_b   1.000
_cell.length_c   1.000
_cell.angle_alpha   90.00
_cell.angle_beta   90.00
_cell.angle_gamma   90.00
#
_symmetry.space_group_name_H-M   'P 1'
#
loop_
_entity.id
_entity.type
_entity.pdbx_description
1 polymer ?
#
loop_
_entity_poly.entity_id
_entity_poly.type
_entity_poly.pdbx_seq_one_letter_code
_entity_poly.pdbx_strand_id
1 'polypeptide(L)'
;MAQKAVLANIRHTYVSPPGEGFLPKDTARHHRSWVVKLVKQALKEAKVSVDDVDCICFTKGPGMGAPLQSVVIAARMLSLLWGKELVRVNHCVGHIEMAWSASSYGPHSVTRGVWGEFVSWGRFGLVTKLKSCWNP
;
A
#
# COMPACT_ATOMS: atom_id res chain seq x y z
N MET A 1 7.14 -5.54 -24.11
CA MET A 1 6.81 -4.24 -23.49
C MET A 1 5.86 -4.49 -22.33
N ALA A 2 6.26 -4.19 -21.10
CA ALA A 2 5.39 -4.39 -19.94
C ALA A 2 4.63 -3.09 -19.64
N GLN A 3 3.31 -3.15 -19.71
CA GLN A 3 2.43 -2.00 -19.52
C GLN A 3 2.34 -1.62 -18.04
N LYS A 4 2.74 -0.39 -17.70
CA LYS A 4 2.40 0.28 -16.43
C LYS A 4 0.89 0.29 -16.25
N ALA A 5 0.38 -0.44 -15.26
CA ALA A 5 -1.04 -0.43 -14.95
C ALA A 5 -1.26 -0.57 -13.45
N VAL A 6 -2.10 0.32 -12.91
CA VAL A 6 -2.71 0.19 -11.60
C VAL A 6 -3.89 -0.75 -11.76
N LEU A 7 -3.83 -1.92 -11.13
CA LEU A 7 -4.86 -2.95 -11.28
C LEU A 7 -6.04 -2.76 -10.32
N ALA A 8 -5.79 -2.20 -9.14
CA ALA A 8 -6.80 -1.76 -8.20
C ALA A 8 -6.24 -0.62 -7.34
N ASN A 9 -7.11 0.32 -6.95
CA ASN A 9 -6.79 1.39 -6.02
C ASN A 9 -7.91 1.57 -4.98
N ILE A 10 -7.89 0.78 -3.92
CA ILE A 10 -8.96 0.79 -2.91
C ILE A 10 -8.55 1.62 -1.71
N ARG A 11 -9.47 2.49 -1.26
CA ARG A 11 -9.25 3.34 -0.10
C ARG A 11 -10.38 3.30 0.90
N HIS A 12 -10.03 3.34 2.18
CA HIS A 12 -10.97 3.59 3.26
C HIS A 12 -10.38 4.65 4.20
N THR A 13 -11.15 5.70 4.45
CA THR A 13 -10.70 6.86 5.24
C THR A 13 -11.38 6.85 6.60
N TYR A 14 -10.59 7.06 7.65
CA TYR A 14 -11.12 7.35 8.98
C TYR A 14 -11.56 8.81 9.02
N VAL A 15 -12.83 9.05 9.37
CA VAL A 15 -13.36 10.39 9.63
C VAL A 15 -13.57 10.51 11.13
N SER A 16 -12.88 11.45 11.77
CA SER A 16 -13.05 11.71 13.20
C SER A 16 -14.38 12.42 13.47
N PRO A 17 -14.99 12.21 14.65
CA PRO A 17 -16.12 13.00 15.09
C PRO A 17 -15.79 14.50 15.11
N PRO A 18 -16.77 15.37 14.81
CA PRO A 18 -16.58 16.81 14.91
C PRO A 18 -16.05 17.21 16.29
N GLY A 19 -14.95 17.97 16.32
CA GLY A 19 -14.35 18.47 17.56
C GLY A 19 -13.24 17.59 18.19
N GLU A 20 -13.04 16.35 17.75
CA GLU A 20 -12.10 15.41 18.42
C GLU A 20 -10.72 15.26 17.76
N GLY A 21 -10.48 15.90 16.61
CA GLY A 21 -9.20 15.77 15.89
C GLY A 21 -8.85 14.33 15.51
N PHE A 22 -7.61 14.11 15.02
CA PHE A 22 -7.13 12.76 14.68
C PHE A 22 -6.40 12.14 15.87
N LEU A 23 -7.13 11.37 16.68
CA LEU A 23 -6.53 10.61 17.77
C LEU A 23 -5.73 9.40 17.20
N PRO A 24 -4.43 9.24 17.57
CA PRO A 24 -3.61 8.16 17.05
C PRO A 24 -4.16 6.76 17.36
N LYS A 25 -4.79 6.61 18.54
CA LYS A 25 -5.39 5.35 19.00
C LYS A 25 -6.56 4.91 18.11
N ASP A 26 -7.47 5.82 17.80
CA ASP A 26 -8.66 5.52 17.00
C ASP A 26 -8.29 5.28 15.54
N THR A 27 -7.35 6.07 15.02
CA THR A 27 -6.81 5.87 13.68
C THR A 27 -6.12 4.51 13.55
N ALA A 28 -5.35 4.09 14.56
CA ALA A 28 -4.73 2.76 14.58
C ALA A 28 -5.77 1.62 14.66
N ARG A 29 -6.82 1.78 15.49
CA ARG A 29 -7.93 0.82 15.58
C ARG A 29 -8.64 0.67 14.23
N HIS A 30 -8.84 1.79 13.53
CA HIS A 30 -9.42 1.81 12.19
C HIS A 30 -8.58 0.98 11.20
N HIS A 31 -7.27 1.23 11.13
CA HIS A 31 -6.36 0.51 10.23
C HIS A 31 -6.41 -1.00 10.48
N ARG A 32 -6.35 -1.44 11.75
CA ARG A 32 -6.43 -2.87 12.11
C ARG A 32 -7.75 -3.51 11.68
N SER A 33 -8.85 -2.78 11.78
CA SER A 33 -10.19 -3.28 11.45
C SER A 33 -10.43 -3.41 9.94
N TRP A 34 -9.73 -2.61 9.14
CA TRP A 34 -9.95 -2.50 7.70
C TRP A 34 -8.87 -3.14 6.83
N VAL A 35 -7.63 -3.28 7.29
CA VAL A 35 -6.51 -3.76 6.46
C VAL A 35 -6.80 -5.09 5.77
N VAL A 36 -7.35 -6.07 6.48
CA VAL A 36 -7.68 -7.40 5.90
C VAL A 36 -8.81 -7.29 4.88
N LYS A 37 -9.82 -6.45 5.14
CA LYS A 37 -10.94 -6.24 4.21
C LYS A 37 -10.46 -5.59 2.92
N LEU A 38 -9.61 -4.57 3.03
CA LEU A 38 -9.04 -3.88 1.88
C LEU A 38 -8.15 -4.78 1.05
N VAL A 39 -7.29 -5.59 1.67
CA VAL A 39 -6.45 -6.58 0.96
C VAL A 39 -7.31 -7.52 0.13
N LYS A 40 -8.37 -8.08 0.72
CA LYS A 40 -9.29 -9.00 0.01
C LYS A 40 -10.03 -8.32 -1.13
N GLN A 41 -10.51 -7.10 -0.90
CA GLN A 41 -11.16 -6.31 -1.95
C GLN A 41 -10.18 -5.99 -3.09
N ALA A 42 -8.94 -5.64 -2.76
CA ALA A 42 -7.93 -5.23 -3.73
C ALA A 42 -7.52 -6.39 -4.65
N LEU A 43 -7.34 -7.59 -4.10
CA LEU A 43 -7.12 -8.81 -4.89
C LEU A 43 -8.32 -9.11 -5.81
N LYS A 44 -9.54 -8.95 -5.28
CA LYS A 44 -10.78 -9.18 -6.04
C LYS A 44 -10.96 -8.18 -7.19
N GLU A 45 -10.73 -6.90 -6.95
CA GLU A 45 -10.85 -5.84 -7.97
C GLU A 45 -9.78 -5.97 -9.04
N ALA A 46 -8.55 -6.28 -8.64
CA ALA A 46 -7.45 -6.52 -9.57
C ALA A 46 -7.57 -7.83 -10.35
N LYS A 47 -8.48 -8.74 -9.94
CA LYS A 47 -8.67 -10.08 -10.52
C LYS A 47 -7.38 -10.89 -10.55
N VAL A 48 -6.61 -10.82 -9.45
CA VAL A 48 -5.34 -11.53 -9.28
C VAL A 48 -5.41 -12.48 -8.09
N SER A 49 -4.66 -13.56 -8.17
CA SER A 49 -4.44 -14.47 -7.04
C SER A 49 -3.29 -13.99 -6.16
N VAL A 50 -3.12 -14.60 -4.99
CA VAL A 50 -1.98 -14.34 -4.11
C VAL A 50 -0.67 -14.78 -4.77
N ASP A 51 -0.71 -15.80 -5.62
CA ASP A 51 0.46 -16.33 -6.31
C ASP A 51 1.01 -15.34 -7.34
N ASP A 52 0.13 -14.52 -7.92
CA ASP A 52 0.49 -13.42 -8.83
C ASP A 52 1.15 -12.23 -8.09
N VAL A 53 1.19 -12.22 -6.76
CA VAL A 53 1.86 -11.16 -5.98
C VAL A 53 3.36 -11.44 -5.93
N ASP A 54 4.20 -10.53 -6.40
CA ASP A 54 5.66 -10.67 -6.29
C ASP A 54 6.17 -10.18 -4.92
N CYS A 55 5.71 -9.00 -4.48
CA CYS A 55 6.15 -8.38 -3.24
C CYS A 55 5.06 -7.54 -2.56
N ILE A 56 5.28 -7.26 -1.28
CA ILE A 56 4.36 -6.49 -0.44
C ILE A 56 5.07 -5.19 -0.05
N CYS A 57 4.43 -4.06 -0.34
CA CYS A 57 4.98 -2.74 -0.05
C CYS A 57 4.25 -2.09 1.12
N PHE A 58 4.96 -1.42 2.01
CA PHE A 58 4.31 -0.68 3.09
C PHE A 58 5.00 0.64 3.38
N THR A 59 4.23 1.58 3.92
CA THR A 59 4.77 2.89 4.31
C THR A 59 5.57 2.77 5.59
N LYS A 60 6.87 3.06 5.53
CA LYS A 60 7.75 3.15 6.70
C LYS A 60 7.54 4.46 7.47
N GLY A 61 7.19 5.54 6.77
CA GLY A 61 6.99 6.88 7.31
C GLY A 61 7.39 7.97 6.30
N PRO A 62 7.33 9.26 6.68
CA PRO A 62 6.91 9.78 7.99
C PRO A 62 5.40 9.62 8.24
N GLY A 63 4.99 9.67 9.51
CA GLY A 63 3.58 9.74 9.91
C GLY A 63 3.28 9.37 11.36
N MET A 64 1.99 9.22 11.69
CA MET A 64 1.56 8.89 13.05
C MET A 64 2.06 7.50 13.47
N GLY A 65 2.77 7.41 14.60
CA GLY A 65 3.42 6.17 15.04
C GLY A 65 2.48 4.98 15.21
N ALA A 66 1.34 5.15 15.91
CA ALA A 66 0.42 4.04 16.19
C ALA A 66 -0.26 3.46 14.91
N PRO A 67 -0.75 4.28 13.97
CA PRO A 67 -1.18 3.81 12.65
C PRO A 67 -0.06 3.11 11.86
N LEU A 68 1.13 3.71 11.78
CA LEU A 68 2.27 3.12 11.06
C LEU A 68 2.62 1.72 11.60
N GLN A 69 2.68 1.56 12.93
CA GLN A 69 2.91 0.25 13.55
C GLN A 69 1.86 -0.79 13.16
N SER A 70 0.59 -0.37 13.08
CA SER A 70 -0.50 -1.26 12.67
C SER A 70 -0.34 -1.74 11.22
N VAL A 71 0.11 -0.84 10.33
CA VAL A 71 0.40 -1.16 8.93
C VAL A 71 1.61 -2.09 8.80
N VAL A 72 2.71 -1.81 9.51
CA VAL A 72 3.92 -2.65 9.49
C VAL A 72 3.62 -4.07 9.93
N ILE A 73 2.87 -4.24 11.03
CA ILE A 73 2.51 -5.57 11.54
C ILE A 73 1.68 -6.32 10.51
N ALA A 74 0.65 -5.69 9.93
CA ALA A 74 -0.17 -6.32 8.90
C ALA A 74 0.65 -6.73 7.66
N ALA A 75 1.54 -5.84 7.18
CA ALA A 75 2.39 -6.12 6.03
C ALA A 75 3.38 -7.27 6.29
N ARG A 76 4.00 -7.29 7.48
CA ARG A 76 4.88 -8.39 7.90
C ARG A 76 4.14 -9.71 8.00
N MET A 77 2.93 -9.71 8.56
CA MET A 77 2.11 -10.91 8.65
C MET A 77 1.77 -11.46 7.25
N LEU A 78 1.39 -10.60 6.31
CA LEU A 78 1.10 -11.03 4.93
C LEU A 78 2.36 -11.53 4.21
N SER A 79 3.50 -10.88 4.40
CA SER A 79 4.78 -11.30 3.82
C SER A 79 5.17 -12.69 4.32
N LEU A 80 5.05 -12.95 5.62
CA LEU A 80 5.32 -14.27 6.21
C LEU A 80 4.29 -15.31 5.77
N LEU A 81 3.01 -14.97 5.70
CA LEU A 81 1.95 -15.89 5.30
C LEU A 81 2.04 -16.31 3.83
N TRP A 82 2.44 -15.39 2.96
CA TRP A 82 2.51 -15.62 1.50
C TRP A 82 3.93 -15.89 0.99
N GLY A 83 4.93 -15.86 1.87
CA GLY A 83 6.34 -16.03 1.50
C GLY A 83 6.84 -14.96 0.51
N LYS A 84 6.30 -13.74 0.58
CA LYS A 84 6.61 -12.65 -0.37
C LYS A 84 7.57 -11.64 0.24
N GLU A 85 8.42 -11.04 -0.59
CA GLU A 85 9.35 -10.01 -0.16
C GLU A 85 8.61 -8.79 0.41
N LEU A 86 9.13 -8.21 1.49
CA LEU A 86 8.56 -7.03 2.14
C LEU A 86 9.40 -5.78 1.86
N VAL A 87 8.84 -4.85 1.09
CA VAL A 87 9.51 -3.62 0.65
C VAL A 87 9.03 -2.43 1.46
N ARG A 88 10.00 -1.63 1.93
CA ARG A 88 9.75 -0.40 2.71
C ARG A 88 9.68 0.80 1.78
N VAL A 89 8.59 1.54 1.84
CA VAL A 89 8.36 2.73 1.02
C VAL A 89 8.33 3.98 1.90
N ASN A 90 9.03 5.03 1.48
CA ASN A 90 8.92 6.35 2.09
C ASN A 90 7.63 7.03 1.59
N HIS A 91 6.83 7.58 2.50
CA HIS A 91 5.54 8.18 2.18
C HIS A 91 5.64 9.34 1.18
N CYS A 92 6.61 10.23 1.38
CA CYS A 92 6.81 11.42 0.55
C CYS A 92 7.32 11.04 -0.83
N VAL A 93 8.31 10.15 -0.90
CA VAL A 93 8.81 9.61 -2.18
C VAL A 93 7.68 8.89 -2.91
N GLY A 94 6.84 8.14 -2.21
CA GLY A 94 5.68 7.47 -2.80
C GLY A 94 4.71 8.44 -3.49
N HIS A 95 4.47 9.64 -2.94
CA HIS A 95 3.65 10.66 -3.62
C HIS A 95 4.31 11.12 -4.93
N ILE A 96 5.62 11.38 -4.91
CA ILE A 96 6.36 11.86 -6.07
C ILE A 96 6.38 10.78 -7.17
N GLU A 97 6.72 9.55 -6.80
CA GLU A 97 6.79 8.41 -7.73
C GLU A 97 5.42 8.06 -8.32
N MET A 98 4.33 8.19 -7.57
CA MET A 98 2.99 7.97 -8.11
C MET A 98 2.60 9.06 -9.12
N ALA A 99 2.88 10.33 -8.82
CA ALA A 99 2.64 11.43 -9.76
C ALA A 99 3.49 11.27 -11.03
N TRP A 100 4.76 10.88 -10.85
CA TRP A 100 5.66 10.59 -11.94
C TRP A 100 5.16 9.40 -12.78
N SER A 101 4.73 8.31 -12.13
CA SER A 101 4.18 7.12 -12.78
C SER A 101 2.89 7.39 -13.56
N ALA A 102 2.05 8.32 -13.09
CA ALA A 102 0.84 8.75 -13.78
C ALA A 102 1.12 9.69 -14.95
N SER A 103 2.28 10.37 -14.93
CA SER A 103 2.74 11.24 -16.01
C SER A 103 3.40 10.43 -17.14
N SER A 104 3.28 10.93 -18.37
CA SER A 104 3.89 10.31 -19.57
C SER A 104 5.43 10.27 -19.54
N TYR A 105 6.08 10.89 -18.55
CA TYR A 105 7.53 11.01 -18.40
C TYR A 105 8.18 9.93 -17.49
N GLY A 106 7.42 8.89 -17.08
CA GLY A 106 7.91 7.80 -16.23
C GLY A 106 9.03 6.92 -16.81
N PRO A 107 10.11 6.58 -16.06
CA PRO A 107 11.06 5.57 -16.51
C PRO A 107 10.35 4.24 -16.78
N HIS A 108 10.74 3.53 -17.85
CA HIS A 108 10.02 2.41 -18.46
C HIS A 108 9.89 1.13 -17.59
N SER A 109 10.22 1.18 -16.31
CA SER A 109 10.43 0.01 -15.45
C SER A 109 9.21 -0.40 -14.60
N VAL A 110 8.35 0.49 -14.10
CA VAL A 110 7.26 0.06 -13.18
C VAL A 110 6.22 -0.83 -13.89
N THR A 111 6.06 -2.09 -13.49
CA THR A 111 5.49 -3.12 -14.38
C THR A 111 4.08 -3.63 -14.05
N ARG A 112 3.50 -3.36 -12.87
CA ARG A 112 2.04 -3.42 -12.50
C ARG A 112 1.89 -3.44 -10.96
N GLY A 113 0.83 -2.84 -10.40
CA GLY A 113 0.62 -2.83 -8.95
C GLY A 113 -0.83 -2.70 -8.49
N VAL A 114 -1.11 -3.16 -7.26
CA VAL A 114 -2.39 -3.07 -6.55
C VAL A 114 -2.22 -2.13 -5.35
N TRP A 115 -2.69 -0.90 -5.47
CA TRP A 115 -2.45 0.10 -4.44
C TRP A 115 -3.63 0.11 -3.46
N GLY A 116 -3.31 0.12 -2.16
CA GLY A 116 -4.28 0.39 -1.11
C GLY A 116 -3.93 1.72 -0.47
N GLU A 117 -4.84 2.68 -0.56
CA GLU A 117 -4.62 4.01 0.02
C GLU A 117 -5.41 4.15 1.32
N PHE A 118 -4.73 4.39 2.43
CA PHE A 118 -5.38 4.93 3.63
C PHE A 118 -5.11 6.44 3.66
N VAL A 119 -6.08 7.25 3.22
CA VAL A 119 -5.90 8.71 3.21
C VAL A 119 -6.20 9.25 4.61
N SER A 120 -5.26 9.03 5.52
CA SER A 120 -4.92 9.85 6.70
C SER A 120 -3.76 9.13 7.42
N TRP A 121 -2.52 9.47 7.01
CA TRP A 121 -1.26 9.10 7.68
C TRP A 121 -0.74 7.64 7.63
N GLY A 122 -1.17 6.83 6.66
CA GLY A 122 -0.48 5.57 6.32
C GLY A 122 -0.87 5.08 4.93
N ARG A 123 0.01 4.48 4.13
CA ARG A 123 -0.40 3.76 2.91
C ARG A 123 0.02 2.30 2.99
N PHE A 124 -0.84 1.42 2.47
CA PHE A 124 -0.63 -0.02 2.44
C PHE A 124 -0.86 -0.52 1.01
N GLY A 125 0.21 -0.83 0.27
CA GLY A 125 0.13 -1.21 -1.15
C GLY A 125 0.60 -2.64 -1.38
N LEU A 126 -0.10 -3.40 -2.22
CA LEU A 126 0.30 -4.74 -2.64
C LEU A 126 0.84 -4.67 -4.07
N VAL A 127 2.07 -5.09 -4.33
CA VAL A 127 2.62 -4.98 -5.69
C VAL A 127 2.63 -6.35 -6.36
N THR A 128 1.84 -6.47 -7.42
CA THR A 128 1.60 -7.73 -8.13
C THR A 128 2.53 -7.93 -9.32
N LYS A 129 3.45 -7.00 -9.62
CA LYS A 129 4.52 -7.28 -10.57
C LYS A 129 5.74 -6.39 -10.37
N LEU A 130 6.84 -6.95 -9.87
CA LEU A 130 8.12 -6.25 -9.69
C LEU A 130 9.31 -7.07 -10.24
N LYS A 131 9.09 -7.93 -11.22
CA LYS A 131 10.18 -8.59 -11.96
C LYS A 131 10.88 -7.60 -12.90
N SER A 132 11.78 -6.76 -12.39
CA SER A 132 13.02 -6.28 -13.08
C SER A 132 13.55 -4.89 -12.62
N CYS A 133 13.02 -4.28 -11.56
CA CYS A 133 13.15 -2.81 -11.42
C CYS A 133 13.85 -2.32 -10.16
N TRP A 134 14.27 -3.24 -9.31
CA TRP A 134 14.97 -2.91 -8.08
C TRP A 134 16.12 -3.90 -7.92
N ASN A 135 17.26 -3.55 -8.50
CA ASN A 135 18.54 -4.11 -8.09
C ASN A 135 19.13 -3.08 -7.10
N PRO A 136 19.59 -3.49 -5.90
CA PRO A 136 20.11 -2.58 -4.89
C PRO A 136 21.29 -1.73 -5.38
#